data_AF-A0A7L2X432-F1
#
_entry.id   AF-A0A7L2X432-F1
#
_cell.length_a   1.000
_cell.length_b   1.000
_cell.length_c   1.000
_cell.angle_alpha   90.00
_cell.angle_beta   90.00
_cell.angle_gamma   90.00
#
_symmetry.space_group_name_H-M   'P 1'
#
loop_
_entity.id
_entity.type
_entity.pdbx_description
1 polymer ?
#
loop_
_entity_poly.entity_id
_entity_poly.type
_entity_poly.pdbx_seq_one_letter_code
_entity_poly.pdbx_strand_id
1 'polypeptide(L)'
;RFGSQTRNFRLYYDGKHFVGEKRFESIHDLVTDGLITLYIETKASEYIAKMTINPIYEHIGYTTLNREPAHKKHMPTLRDEHDGKESTGEDEVAEKRLTSLVRRATLKENEHIPKYEKIHNFKVHTFRGPHWCEYCANFMWGLIAQGVKCADCGLNVHKQCSKMVPNDCKPDLKHVKKVYSCDLTTLVKAHFTKRPMVVDMCIREIESRGLNSEGLYRVSGFSDLIEDVKMAFDRDGEKADISVNMYEDINIITGALKLYFRDLPIPLITYDAYPKFIESAKTTDPDEQLEILHEALKLLPPAHCETLRYLMAHLKR
;
A
#
# COMPACT_ATOMS: atom_id res chain seq x y z
N ARG A 1 42.16 -4.29 -14.31
CA ARG A 1 42.85 -5.47 -13.69
C ARG A 1 42.45 -5.52 -12.23
N PHE A 2 42.22 -6.71 -11.67
CA PHE A 2 41.85 -6.89 -10.28
C PHE A 2 42.42 -8.24 -9.78
N GLY A 3 43.05 -8.26 -8.60
CA GLY A 3 43.63 -9.49 -8.02
C GLY A 3 44.65 -10.18 -8.92
N SER A 4 45.55 -9.41 -9.55
CA SER A 4 46.56 -9.91 -10.50
C SER A 4 46.01 -10.60 -11.76
N GLN A 5 44.71 -10.51 -12.01
CA GLN A 5 44.06 -11.07 -13.20
C GLN A 5 43.35 -9.98 -14.02
N THR A 6 43.24 -10.21 -15.32
CA THR A 6 42.41 -9.38 -16.20
C THR A 6 40.98 -9.93 -16.18
N ARG A 7 40.03 -9.09 -15.79
CA ARG A 7 38.60 -9.38 -15.82
C ARG A 7 37.99 -8.63 -17.00
N ASN A 8 37.29 -9.34 -17.88
CA ASN A 8 36.65 -8.78 -19.07
C ASN A 8 35.14 -8.66 -18.82
N PHE A 9 34.57 -7.50 -19.12
CA PHE A 9 33.15 -7.23 -19.00
C PHE A 9 32.62 -6.70 -20.33
N ARG A 10 31.40 -7.09 -20.71
CA ARG A 10 30.73 -6.55 -21.89
C ARG A 10 30.21 -5.16 -21.56
N LEU A 11 30.68 -4.15 -22.30
CA LEU A 11 30.27 -2.76 -22.13
C LEU A 11 29.12 -2.44 -23.11
N TYR A 12 28.11 -1.75 -22.61
CA TYR A 12 26.95 -1.28 -23.36
C TYR A 12 26.77 0.24 -23.20
N TYR A 13 26.06 0.85 -24.15
CA TYR A 13 25.80 2.29 -24.17
C TYR A 13 24.42 2.63 -24.75
N ASP A 14 23.58 3.33 -23.97
CA ASP A 14 22.23 3.79 -24.33
C ASP A 14 22.07 5.32 -24.11
N GLY A 15 23.17 6.07 -24.19
CA GLY A 15 23.28 7.45 -23.66
C GLY A 15 23.89 7.49 -22.26
N LYS A 16 23.97 6.34 -21.57
CA LYS A 16 24.78 6.11 -20.37
C LYS A 16 25.62 4.85 -20.54
N HIS A 17 26.73 4.75 -19.80
CA HIS A 17 27.61 3.57 -19.80
C HIS A 17 27.14 2.53 -18.79
N PHE A 18 27.13 1.25 -19.15
CA PHE A 18 26.76 0.18 -18.22
C PHE A 18 27.34 -1.20 -18.61
N VAL A 19 27.51 -2.05 -17.60
CA VAL A 19 27.88 -3.48 -17.73
C VAL A 19 26.82 -4.42 -17.14
N GLY A 20 25.81 -3.85 -16.45
CA GLY A 20 24.75 -4.56 -15.75
C GLY A 20 23.53 -3.64 -15.56
N GLU A 21 22.86 -3.70 -14.42
CA GLU A 21 21.66 -2.89 -14.17
C GLU A 21 21.93 -1.39 -13.98
N LYS A 22 23.09 -1.04 -13.40
CA LYS A 22 23.46 0.34 -13.05
C LYS A 22 23.92 1.10 -14.30
N ARG A 23 23.41 2.32 -14.48
CA ARG A 23 23.74 3.23 -15.58
C ARG A 23 24.56 4.42 -15.09
N PHE A 24 25.70 4.66 -15.71
CA PHE A 24 26.67 5.67 -15.29
C PHE A 24 26.86 6.76 -16.35
N GLU A 25 27.12 7.99 -15.90
CA GLU A 25 27.38 9.13 -16.79
C GLU A 25 28.78 9.05 -17.42
N SER A 26 29.75 8.44 -16.72
CA SER A 26 31.10 8.25 -17.23
C SER A 26 31.58 6.81 -17.08
N ILE A 27 32.51 6.40 -17.97
CA ILE A 27 33.21 5.11 -17.84
C ILE A 27 34.02 5.07 -16.52
N HIS A 28 34.55 6.21 -16.10
CA HIS A 28 35.30 6.32 -14.84
C HIS A 28 34.44 5.91 -13.63
N ASP A 29 33.20 6.40 -13.55
CA ASP A 29 32.28 6.06 -12.47
C ASP A 29 31.89 4.59 -12.48
N LEU A 30 31.67 4.03 -13.68
CA LEU A 30 31.39 2.61 -13.88
C LEU A 30 32.55 1.75 -13.36
N VAL A 31 33.79 2.08 -13.77
CA VAL A 31 34.98 1.34 -13.33
C VAL A 31 35.21 1.49 -11.84
N THR A 32 34.97 2.68 -11.28
CA THR A 32 35.08 2.95 -9.85
C THR A 32 34.10 2.11 -9.03
N ASP A 33 32.80 2.12 -9.38
CA ASP A 33 31.78 1.27 -8.74
C ASP A 33 32.08 -0.22 -8.91
N GLY A 34 32.56 -0.62 -10.10
CA GLY A 34 32.96 -1.99 -10.40
C GLY A 34 34.12 -2.46 -9.55
N LEU A 35 35.15 -1.64 -9.34
CA LEU A 35 36.30 -1.98 -8.49
C LEU A 35 35.92 -2.04 -7.01
N ILE A 36 35.06 -1.14 -6.52
CA ILE A 36 34.50 -1.20 -5.16
C ILE A 36 33.75 -2.51 -4.97
N THR A 37 32.85 -2.83 -5.89
CA THR A 37 32.03 -4.06 -5.86
C THR A 37 32.93 -5.30 -5.86
N LEU A 38 33.87 -5.40 -6.79
CA LEU A 38 34.82 -6.52 -6.88
C LEU A 38 35.62 -6.67 -5.58
N TYR A 39 36.11 -5.57 -5.00
CA TYR A 39 36.90 -5.61 -3.77
C TYR A 39 36.08 -6.14 -2.59
N ILE A 40 34.91 -5.56 -2.34
CA ILE A 40 34.06 -5.92 -1.20
C ILE A 40 33.55 -7.35 -1.37
N GLU A 41 33.03 -7.72 -2.54
CA GLU A 41 32.51 -9.07 -2.77
C GLU A 41 33.60 -10.14 -2.67
N THR A 42 34.83 -9.85 -3.13
CA THR A 42 35.93 -10.83 -3.03
C THR A 42 36.42 -11.00 -1.59
N LYS A 43 36.45 -9.92 -0.80
CA LYS A 43 37.02 -9.95 0.56
C LYS A 43 36.02 -10.30 1.64
N ALA A 44 34.74 -10.03 1.42
CA ALA A 44 33.69 -10.15 2.42
C ALA A 44 32.50 -11.01 1.93
N SER A 45 32.67 -11.85 0.91
CA SER A 45 31.60 -12.71 0.37
C SER A 45 30.86 -13.51 1.45
N GLU A 46 31.60 -14.20 2.33
CA GLU A 46 31.01 -14.99 3.42
C GLU A 46 30.25 -14.12 4.42
N TYR A 47 30.78 -12.94 4.72
CA TYR A 47 30.14 -11.98 5.62
C TYR A 47 28.85 -11.42 5.00
N ILE A 48 28.91 -11.06 3.71
CA ILE A 48 27.76 -10.57 2.94
C ILE A 48 26.64 -11.61 2.93
N ALA A 49 26.97 -12.89 2.72
CA ALA A 49 25.99 -13.97 2.74
C ALA A 49 25.30 -14.12 4.11
N LYS A 50 25.98 -13.74 5.20
CA LYS A 50 25.47 -13.85 6.57
C LYS A 50 24.84 -12.55 7.11
N MET A 51 24.89 -11.43 6.39
CA MET A 51 24.42 -10.14 6.90
C MET A 51 22.93 -10.12 7.25
N THR A 52 22.14 -11.02 6.67
CA THR A 52 20.70 -11.13 6.93
C THR A 52 20.38 -12.04 8.12
N ILE A 53 21.37 -12.74 8.67
CA ILE A 53 21.23 -13.60 9.84
C ILE A 53 21.33 -12.69 11.07
N ASN A 54 20.28 -12.66 11.89
CA ASN A 54 20.10 -11.75 13.03
C ASN A 54 19.96 -10.27 12.62
N PRO A 55 18.86 -9.90 11.94
CA PRO A 55 18.62 -8.51 11.57
C PRO A 55 18.38 -7.63 12.78
N ILE A 56 18.75 -6.35 12.65
CA ILE A 56 18.43 -5.34 13.67
C ILE A 56 17.02 -4.77 13.51
N TYR A 57 16.35 -5.04 12.38
CA TYR A 57 15.07 -4.44 12.00
C TYR A 57 14.00 -4.52 13.11
N GLU A 58 13.90 -5.67 13.78
CA GLU A 58 12.92 -5.89 14.85
C GLU A 58 13.27 -5.16 16.16
N HIS A 59 14.56 -4.86 16.37
CA HIS A 59 15.08 -4.31 17.63
C HIS A 59 15.37 -2.80 17.55
N ILE A 60 15.63 -2.28 16.35
CA ILE A 60 16.10 -0.91 16.11
C ILE A 60 15.09 -0.19 15.21
N GLY A 61 14.16 0.51 15.84
CA GLY A 61 13.74 1.84 15.40
C GLY A 61 12.62 1.95 14.36
N TYR A 62 12.48 1.05 13.38
CA TYR A 62 11.47 1.28 12.33
C TYR A 62 10.02 1.13 12.85
N THR A 63 9.80 0.17 13.75
CA THR A 63 8.49 -0.07 14.38
C THR A 63 8.31 0.71 15.68
N THR A 64 9.41 1.04 16.38
CA THR A 64 9.43 1.61 17.74
C THR A 64 9.47 3.14 17.79
N LEU A 65 10.03 3.84 16.79
CA LEU A 65 10.04 5.31 16.74
C LEU A 65 8.72 5.91 16.25
N ASN A 66 7.94 5.15 15.45
CA ASN A 66 6.60 5.54 14.98
C ASN A 66 5.47 5.00 15.86
N ARG A 67 5.76 4.69 17.13
CA ARG A 67 4.73 4.42 18.14
C ARG A 67 4.44 5.75 18.83
N GLU A 68 3.34 6.40 18.48
CA GLU A 68 2.79 7.45 19.35
C GLU A 68 2.57 6.85 20.75
N PRO A 69 2.73 7.64 21.82
CA PRO A 69 2.63 7.13 23.18
C PRO A 69 1.18 6.71 23.45
N ALA A 70 0.91 5.41 23.33
CA ALA A 70 -0.35 4.84 23.76
C ALA A 70 -0.54 5.15 25.25
N HIS A 71 -1.59 5.90 25.55
CA HIS A 71 -2.06 6.22 26.89
C HIS A 71 -2.02 4.97 27.78
N LYS A 72 -1.17 5.02 28.82
CA LYS A 72 -1.18 4.02 29.91
C LYS A 72 -2.56 4.01 30.56
N LYS A 73 -3.33 2.95 30.32
CA LYS A 73 -4.40 2.55 31.25
C LYS A 73 -3.97 1.27 31.97
N HIS A 74 -4.02 1.39 33.29
CA HIS A 74 -3.76 0.38 34.32
C HIS A 74 -4.44 -0.97 34.00
N MET A 75 -3.67 -2.06 34.02
CA MET A 75 -4.22 -3.40 34.25
C MET A 75 -4.49 -3.59 35.74
N PRO A 76 -5.67 -4.12 36.14
CA PRO A 76 -5.79 -4.90 37.36
C PRO A 76 -5.49 -6.38 37.06
N THR A 77 -4.59 -6.95 37.85
CA THR A 77 -4.33 -8.38 38.01
C THR A 77 -5.61 -9.14 38.36
N LEU A 78 -5.92 -10.21 37.62
CA LEU A 78 -6.89 -11.22 38.03
C LEU A 78 -6.16 -12.47 38.53
N ARG A 79 -6.52 -12.87 39.74
CA ARG A 79 -6.13 -14.12 40.40
C ARG A 79 -7.06 -15.24 39.93
N ASP A 80 -6.50 -16.44 39.87
CA ASP A 80 -7.19 -17.73 39.76
C ASP A 80 -8.31 -17.88 40.77
N GLU A 81 -9.42 -18.49 40.35
CA GLU A 81 -10.15 -19.46 41.18
C GLU A 81 -10.96 -20.43 40.30
N HIS A 82 -10.74 -21.72 40.56
CA HIS A 82 -11.52 -22.87 40.13
C HIS A 82 -12.94 -22.83 40.71
N ASP A 83 -13.96 -23.25 39.95
CA ASP A 83 -14.87 -24.30 40.42
C ASP A 83 -15.63 -24.95 39.25
N GLY A 84 -15.90 -26.25 39.37
CA GLY A 84 -16.58 -27.06 38.36
C GLY A 84 -18.08 -27.22 38.64
N LYS A 85 -18.82 -27.67 37.60
CA LYS A 85 -19.96 -28.59 37.74
C LYS A 85 -20.49 -29.02 36.37
N GLU A 86 -20.55 -30.32 36.17
CA GLU A 86 -21.33 -31.02 35.14
C GLU A 86 -22.81 -31.10 35.53
N SER A 87 -23.71 -31.03 34.55
CA SER A 87 -24.96 -31.83 34.53
C SER A 87 -25.60 -31.86 33.12
N THR A 88 -25.56 -33.06 32.54
CA THR A 88 -26.56 -33.79 31.74
C THR A 88 -27.84 -33.12 31.23
N GLY A 89 -28.20 -33.44 29.98
CA GLY A 89 -29.59 -33.71 29.58
C GLY A 89 -30.09 -33.01 28.30
N GLU A 90 -30.12 -33.78 27.20
CA GLU A 90 -31.19 -33.87 26.18
C GLU A 90 -31.82 -32.58 25.62
N ASP A 91 -31.57 -32.30 24.34
CA ASP A 91 -32.60 -31.98 23.33
C ASP A 91 -31.95 -31.84 21.94
N GLU A 92 -31.68 -33.00 21.34
CA GLU A 92 -31.57 -33.12 19.89
C GLU A 92 -32.94 -32.78 19.28
N VAL A 93 -32.94 -32.09 18.13
CA VAL A 93 -34.10 -31.72 17.29
C VAL A 93 -34.70 -30.33 17.55
N ALA A 94 -33.90 -29.28 17.40
CA ALA A 94 -34.39 -27.94 17.04
C ALA A 94 -33.43 -27.13 16.14
N GLU A 95 -32.46 -27.77 15.47
CA GLU A 95 -31.32 -27.09 14.83
C GLU A 95 -31.42 -26.93 13.30
N LYS A 96 -32.63 -26.80 12.73
CA LYS A 96 -32.78 -26.66 11.27
C LYS A 96 -33.71 -25.56 10.74
N ARG A 97 -34.06 -24.54 11.54
CA ARG A 97 -34.89 -23.44 11.02
C ARG A 97 -34.72 -22.06 11.69
N LEU A 98 -33.47 -21.67 11.96
CA LEU A 98 -33.15 -20.28 12.28
C LEU A 98 -32.53 -19.62 11.03
N THR A 99 -33.31 -18.72 10.45
CA THR A 99 -33.01 -17.96 9.23
C THR A 99 -31.68 -17.20 9.34
N SER A 100 -30.99 -17.09 8.21
CA SER A 100 -29.66 -16.47 8.02
C SER A 100 -29.52 -15.02 8.52
N LEU A 101 -30.62 -14.41 8.98
CA LEU A 101 -30.69 -13.06 9.51
C LEU A 101 -30.19 -12.95 10.97
N VAL A 102 -30.31 -14.00 11.79
CA VAL A 102 -29.89 -13.94 13.22
C VAL A 102 -28.38 -14.15 13.39
N ARG A 103 -27.72 -14.84 12.45
CA ARG A 103 -26.27 -15.04 12.45
C ARG A 103 -25.48 -13.74 12.18
N ARG A 104 -26.14 -12.71 11.64
CA ARG A 104 -25.56 -11.38 11.42
C ARG A 104 -25.51 -10.50 12.68
N ALA A 105 -26.21 -10.88 13.76
CA ALA A 105 -26.40 -10.01 14.93
C ALA A 105 -25.51 -10.32 16.14
N THR A 106 -24.59 -11.30 16.09
CA THR A 106 -23.78 -11.73 17.25
C THR A 106 -22.27 -11.66 17.06
N LEU A 107 -21.77 -10.90 16.08
CA LEU A 107 -20.37 -10.52 16.07
C LEU A 107 -20.14 -9.41 17.10
N LYS A 108 -19.85 -9.81 18.33
CA LYS A 108 -19.21 -8.93 19.31
C LYS A 108 -17.97 -8.32 18.63
N GLU A 109 -17.96 -7.00 18.51
CA GLU A 109 -16.78 -6.21 18.13
C GLU A 109 -15.68 -6.49 19.15
N ASN A 110 -14.83 -7.47 18.83
CA ASN A 110 -13.52 -7.54 19.42
C ASN A 110 -12.74 -6.41 18.74
N GLU A 111 -12.33 -5.37 19.48
CA GLU A 111 -11.44 -4.31 19.02
C GLU A 111 -10.04 -4.90 18.71
N HIS A 112 -9.96 -5.80 17.74
CA HIS A 112 -8.72 -6.15 17.09
C HIS A 112 -8.45 -5.03 16.11
N ILE A 113 -7.60 -4.07 16.50
CA ILE A 113 -7.00 -3.13 15.56
C ILE A 113 -6.48 -3.99 14.40
N PRO A 114 -7.05 -3.91 13.19
CA PRO A 114 -6.64 -4.80 12.11
C PRO A 114 -5.14 -4.57 11.89
N LYS A 115 -4.36 -5.61 12.16
CA LYS A 115 -2.91 -5.62 11.89
C LYS A 115 -2.76 -5.52 10.39
N TYR A 116 -2.65 -4.28 9.92
CA TYR A 116 -2.66 -4.01 8.51
C TYR A 116 -1.31 -4.37 7.91
N GLU A 117 -1.25 -5.51 7.23
CA GLU A 117 -0.12 -5.91 6.40
C GLU A 117 -0.04 -5.03 5.16
N LYS A 118 1.05 -4.27 5.03
CA LYS A 118 1.34 -3.44 3.87
C LYS A 118 2.74 -3.73 3.39
N ILE A 119 2.85 -4.17 2.14
CA ILE A 119 4.12 -4.39 1.45
C ILE A 119 4.80 -3.03 1.21
N HIS A 120 6.12 -2.99 1.38
CA HIS A 120 6.92 -1.79 1.12
C HIS A 120 7.12 -1.55 -0.39
N ASN A 121 6.98 -0.31 -0.82
CA ASN A 121 7.20 0.12 -2.20
C ASN A 121 8.67 0.51 -2.44
N PHE A 122 9.57 -0.48 -2.46
CA PHE A 122 11.00 -0.25 -2.62
C PHE A 122 11.39 0.16 -4.04
N LYS A 123 12.11 1.27 -4.16
CA LYS A 123 12.71 1.75 -5.42
C LYS A 123 14.21 1.86 -5.28
N VAL A 124 14.95 1.51 -6.34
CA VAL A 124 16.41 1.68 -6.39
C VAL A 124 16.74 3.15 -6.13
N HIS A 125 17.67 3.39 -5.21
CA HIS A 125 18.01 4.72 -4.75
C HIS A 125 19.52 4.93 -4.72
N THR A 126 19.95 6.10 -5.18
CA THR A 126 21.35 6.55 -5.06
C THR A 126 21.47 7.46 -3.85
N PHE A 127 22.17 6.98 -2.84
CA PHE A 127 22.39 7.71 -1.59
C PHE A 127 23.56 8.68 -1.73
N ARG A 128 23.35 9.94 -1.33
CA ARG A 128 24.41 10.96 -1.32
C ARG A 128 25.18 10.88 0.00
N GLY A 129 26.40 10.37 -0.03
CA GLY A 129 27.21 10.13 1.16
C GLY A 129 27.01 8.73 1.76
N PRO A 130 27.77 8.38 2.80
CA PRO A 130 27.72 7.04 3.38
C PRO A 130 26.39 6.78 4.09
N HIS A 131 25.75 5.65 3.77
CA HIS A 131 24.48 5.24 4.35
C HIS A 131 24.53 3.77 4.78
N TRP A 132 23.73 3.41 5.78
CA TRP A 132 23.65 2.05 6.33
C TRP A 132 22.25 1.50 6.16
N CYS A 133 22.16 0.19 5.96
CA CYS A 133 20.93 -0.54 5.81
C CYS A 133 20.23 -0.65 7.15
N GLU A 134 18.96 -0.25 7.19
CA GLU A 134 18.14 -0.22 8.40
C GLU A 134 17.59 -1.62 8.78
N TYR A 135 17.85 -2.64 7.95
CA TYR A 135 17.53 -4.04 8.25
C TYR A 135 18.70 -4.80 8.90
N CYS A 136 19.89 -4.73 8.30
CA CYS A 136 21.06 -5.50 8.75
C CYS A 136 22.16 -4.65 9.42
N ALA A 137 21.94 -3.34 9.59
CA ALA A 137 22.91 -2.37 10.13
C ALA A 137 24.21 -2.20 9.32
N ASN A 138 24.34 -2.87 8.18
CA ASN A 138 25.57 -2.86 7.39
C ASN A 138 25.63 -1.72 6.39
N PHE A 139 26.84 -1.31 6.04
CA PHE A 139 27.09 -0.25 5.08
C PHE A 139 26.51 -0.59 3.69
N MET A 140 25.87 0.38 3.02
CA MET A 140 25.40 0.26 1.64
C MET A 140 26.49 0.77 0.69
N TRP A 141 27.25 -0.15 0.09
CA TRP A 141 28.41 0.17 -0.73
C TRP A 141 28.07 0.46 -2.20
N GLY A 142 29.01 1.12 -2.88
CA GLY A 142 28.90 1.52 -4.28
C GLY A 142 28.77 3.02 -4.47
N LEU A 143 29.00 3.47 -5.70
CA LEU A 143 28.98 4.87 -6.09
C LEU A 143 27.55 5.36 -6.39
N ILE A 144 26.74 4.51 -7.03
CA ILE A 144 25.31 4.76 -7.31
C ILE A 144 24.49 3.50 -7.05
N ALA A 145 23.18 3.68 -6.86
CA ALA A 145 22.23 2.59 -6.67
C ALA A 145 22.70 1.57 -5.61
N GLN A 146 23.15 2.07 -4.45
CA GLN A 146 23.74 1.27 -3.37
C GLN A 146 22.71 0.38 -2.66
N GLY A 147 21.44 0.75 -2.76
CA GLY A 147 20.33 0.04 -2.14
C GLY A 147 18.99 0.48 -2.69
N VAL A 148 17.96 0.22 -1.91
CA VAL A 148 16.59 0.60 -2.21
C VAL A 148 16.03 1.45 -1.08
N LYS A 149 15.16 2.41 -1.44
CA LYS A 149 14.40 3.23 -0.51
C LYS A 149 12.92 2.99 -0.73
N CYS A 150 12.18 2.72 0.33
CA CYS A 150 10.71 2.65 0.27
C CYS A 150 10.16 4.04 -0.04
N ALA A 151 9.39 4.17 -1.12
CA ALA A 151 8.78 5.43 -1.52
C ALA A 151 7.72 5.91 -0.53
N ASP A 152 7.17 5.00 0.28
CA ASP A 152 6.02 5.28 1.11
C ASP A 152 6.42 5.63 2.56
N CYS A 153 7.36 4.90 3.16
CA CYS A 153 7.80 5.10 4.54
C CYS A 153 9.23 5.65 4.66
N GLY A 154 10.01 5.64 3.58
CA GLY A 154 11.40 6.11 3.58
C GLY A 154 12.45 5.10 4.02
N LEU A 155 12.08 3.82 4.24
CA LEU A 155 12.97 2.75 4.69
C LEU A 155 14.09 2.48 3.70
N ASN A 156 15.34 2.55 4.17
CA ASN A 156 16.54 2.38 3.37
C ASN A 156 17.19 1.03 3.69
N VAL A 157 17.26 0.15 2.71
CA VAL A 157 17.83 -1.19 2.89
C VAL A 157 18.61 -1.63 1.65
N HIS A 158 19.46 -2.65 1.79
CA HIS A 158 20.07 -3.31 0.62
C HIS A 158 18.99 -3.96 -0.26
N LYS A 159 19.26 -4.11 -1.56
CA LYS A 159 18.40 -4.82 -2.52
C LYS A 159 18.11 -6.28 -2.12
N GLN A 160 19.03 -6.93 -1.40
CA GLN A 160 18.80 -8.28 -0.87
C GLN A 160 17.98 -8.26 0.43
N CYS A 161 18.27 -7.31 1.32
CA CYS A 161 17.53 -7.13 2.57
C CYS A 161 16.06 -6.78 2.32
N SER A 162 15.74 -6.04 1.25
CA SER A 162 14.36 -5.67 0.91
C SER A 162 13.42 -6.86 0.70
N LYS A 163 13.95 -8.05 0.39
CA LYS A 163 13.17 -9.29 0.25
C LYS A 163 12.87 -9.96 1.59
N MET A 164 13.61 -9.58 2.64
CA MET A 164 13.51 -10.13 3.99
C MET A 164 12.75 -9.21 4.95
N VAL A 165 12.57 -7.93 4.57
CA VAL A 165 11.80 -6.97 5.36
C VAL A 165 10.32 -7.39 5.43
N PRO A 166 9.71 -7.47 6.63
CA PRO A 166 8.29 -7.76 6.81
C PRO A 166 7.35 -6.77 6.10
N ASN A 167 6.11 -7.19 5.85
CA ASN A 167 5.06 -6.36 5.24
C ASN A 167 4.39 -5.43 6.28
N ASP A 168 5.18 -4.66 7.02
CA ASP A 168 4.73 -3.79 8.11
C ASP A 168 4.87 -2.29 7.79
N CYS A 169 4.85 -1.94 6.49
CA CYS A 169 5.08 -0.57 6.04
C CYS A 169 4.11 0.43 6.71
N LYS A 170 4.70 1.41 7.39
CA LYS A 170 4.02 2.58 7.96
C LYS A 170 4.38 3.82 7.14
N PRO A 171 3.57 4.20 6.14
CA PRO A 171 3.86 5.36 5.31
C PRO A 171 3.87 6.67 6.11
N ASP A 172 4.75 7.60 5.72
CA ASP A 172 4.91 8.93 6.32
C ASP A 172 4.60 9.98 5.23
N LEU A 173 3.77 10.97 5.57
CA LEU A 173 3.40 12.09 4.69
C LEU A 173 4.61 12.83 4.12
N LYS A 174 5.76 12.85 4.79
CA LYS A 174 7.00 13.43 4.25
C LYS A 174 7.47 12.77 2.95
N HIS A 175 7.12 11.50 2.77
CA HIS A 175 7.52 10.70 1.61
C HIS A 175 6.37 10.55 0.59
N VAL A 176 5.11 10.68 1.02
CA VAL A 176 3.92 10.66 0.16
C VAL A 176 3.67 12.05 -0.42
N LYS A 177 4.24 12.32 -1.60
CA LYS A 177 4.22 13.66 -2.24
C LYS A 177 3.02 13.95 -3.14
N LYS A 178 2.21 12.94 -3.46
CA LYS A 178 1.08 13.04 -4.40
C LYS A 178 -0.10 12.25 -3.87
N VAL A 179 -1.30 12.68 -4.24
CA VAL A 179 -2.56 12.04 -3.89
C VAL A 179 -2.98 11.08 -5.01
N TYR A 180 -2.95 11.55 -6.25
CA TYR A 180 -3.14 10.72 -7.44
C TYR A 180 -1.93 9.83 -7.70
N SER A 181 -2.20 8.65 -8.26
CA SER A 181 -1.21 7.59 -8.51
C SER A 181 -0.47 7.09 -7.25
N CYS A 182 -0.93 7.49 -6.06
CA CYS A 182 -0.54 6.86 -4.81
C CYS A 182 -1.35 5.58 -4.60
N ASP A 183 -0.71 4.54 -4.06
CA ASP A 183 -1.44 3.35 -3.67
C ASP A 183 -2.51 3.69 -2.62
N LEU A 184 -3.72 3.16 -2.81
CA LEU A 184 -4.91 3.49 -2.02
C LEU A 184 -4.67 3.26 -0.53
N THR A 185 -4.11 2.10 -0.22
CA THR A 185 -3.73 1.68 1.12
C THR A 185 -2.73 2.64 1.76
N THR A 186 -1.72 3.04 0.98
CA THR A 186 -0.68 3.98 1.39
C THR A 186 -1.25 5.31 1.80
N LEU A 187 -2.09 5.88 0.93
CA LEU A 187 -2.70 7.19 1.13
C LEU A 187 -3.59 7.20 2.38
N VAL A 188 -4.49 6.20 2.50
CA VAL A 188 -5.41 6.06 3.64
C VAL A 188 -4.64 5.95 4.97
N LYS A 189 -3.56 5.15 5.00
CA LYS A 189 -2.71 5.02 6.19
C LYS A 189 -1.95 6.30 6.52
N ALA A 190 -1.36 6.96 5.53
CA ALA A 190 -0.53 8.14 5.74
C ALA A 190 -1.36 9.33 6.28
N HIS A 191 -2.59 9.47 5.81
CA HIS A 191 -3.51 10.52 6.23
C HIS A 191 -4.37 10.15 7.45
N PHE A 192 -4.26 8.91 7.97
CA PHE A 192 -5.08 8.41 9.08
C PHE A 192 -6.59 8.53 8.82
N THR A 193 -7.02 8.33 7.57
CA THR A 193 -8.43 8.39 7.18
C THR A 193 -9.00 6.99 6.97
N LYS A 194 -10.32 6.89 6.73
CA LYS A 194 -10.97 5.61 6.33
C LYS A 194 -10.93 5.39 4.82
N ARG A 195 -10.90 6.48 4.05
CA ARG A 195 -10.95 6.53 2.58
C ARG A 195 -10.16 7.77 2.09
N PRO A 196 -9.80 7.82 0.80
CA PRO A 196 -9.13 8.99 0.23
C PRO A 196 -9.99 10.25 0.27
N MET A 197 -9.37 11.40 0.56
CA MET A 197 -10.03 12.70 0.52
C MET A 197 -10.62 13.02 -0.85
N VAL A 198 -9.97 12.59 -1.95
CA VAL A 198 -10.50 12.77 -3.32
C VAL A 198 -11.87 12.11 -3.46
N VAL A 199 -12.04 10.90 -2.92
CA VAL A 199 -13.29 10.15 -3.01
C VAL A 199 -14.38 10.84 -2.20
N ASP A 200 -14.11 11.19 -0.95
CA ASP A 200 -15.09 11.85 -0.08
C ASP A 200 -15.47 13.24 -0.60
N MET A 201 -14.50 14.04 -1.06
CA MET A 201 -14.74 15.40 -1.55
C MET A 201 -15.49 15.40 -2.89
N CYS A 202 -15.06 14.60 -3.88
CA CYS A 202 -15.74 14.54 -5.17
C CYS A 202 -17.15 13.99 -5.03
N ILE A 203 -17.37 12.92 -4.27
CA ILE A 203 -18.71 12.36 -4.06
C ILE A 203 -19.61 13.39 -3.38
N ARG A 204 -19.14 14.08 -2.34
CA ARG A 204 -19.92 15.13 -1.66
C ARG A 204 -20.33 16.25 -2.61
N GLU A 205 -19.42 16.70 -3.47
CA GLU A 205 -19.71 17.73 -4.46
C GLU A 205 -20.72 17.24 -5.52
N ILE A 206 -20.55 16.01 -6.02
CA ILE A 206 -21.46 15.39 -6.98
C ILE A 206 -22.86 15.18 -6.38
N GLU A 207 -22.95 14.73 -5.14
CA GLU A 207 -24.24 14.59 -4.46
C GLU A 207 -24.92 15.93 -4.18
N SER A 208 -24.14 16.98 -3.93
CA SER A 208 -24.68 18.31 -3.63
C SER A 208 -25.35 18.99 -4.82
N ARG A 209 -24.87 18.77 -6.05
CA ARG A 209 -25.39 19.50 -7.23
C ARG A 209 -25.56 18.67 -8.51
N GLY A 210 -25.06 17.44 -8.55
CA GLY A 210 -24.94 16.64 -9.77
C GLY A 210 -25.98 15.54 -9.97
N LEU A 211 -26.74 15.14 -8.95
CA LEU A 211 -27.61 13.95 -9.02
C LEU A 211 -28.71 14.05 -10.08
N ASN A 212 -29.16 15.27 -10.40
CA ASN A 212 -30.17 15.52 -11.43
C ASN A 212 -29.58 15.80 -12.82
N SER A 213 -28.24 15.77 -12.97
CA SER A 213 -27.57 16.01 -14.24
C SER A 213 -27.76 14.82 -15.18
N GLU A 214 -28.24 15.07 -16.39
CA GLU A 214 -28.42 14.02 -17.39
C GLU A 214 -27.07 13.38 -17.77
N GLY A 215 -27.03 12.05 -17.81
CA GLY A 215 -25.83 11.33 -18.24
C GLY A 215 -24.65 11.42 -17.27
N LEU A 216 -24.88 11.63 -15.98
CA LEU A 216 -23.85 11.65 -14.93
C LEU A 216 -22.93 10.42 -15.05
N TYR A 217 -21.61 10.64 -14.90
CA TYR A 217 -20.54 9.66 -15.13
C TYR A 217 -20.36 9.17 -16.58
N ARG A 218 -21.36 9.25 -17.44
CA ARG A 218 -21.28 8.91 -18.88
C ARG A 218 -20.76 10.08 -19.72
N VAL A 219 -21.27 11.29 -19.50
CA VAL A 219 -20.76 12.51 -20.12
C VAL A 219 -19.41 12.86 -19.50
N SER A 220 -18.50 13.39 -20.32
CA SER A 220 -17.16 13.78 -19.87
C SER A 220 -17.02 15.29 -19.96
N GLY A 221 -16.50 15.91 -18.89
CA GLY A 221 -16.10 17.30 -18.91
C GLY A 221 -14.80 17.50 -19.70
N PHE A 222 -14.35 18.75 -19.77
CA PHE A 222 -13.09 19.10 -20.45
C PHE A 222 -11.88 18.42 -19.79
N SER A 223 -11.06 17.75 -20.60
CA SER A 223 -9.90 16.99 -20.11
C SER A 223 -8.88 17.84 -19.38
N ASP A 224 -8.63 19.07 -19.85
CA ASP A 224 -7.68 19.99 -19.22
C ASP A 224 -8.14 20.36 -17.80
N LEU A 225 -9.43 20.66 -17.61
CA LEU A 225 -9.99 20.99 -16.30
C LEU A 225 -10.04 19.77 -15.35
N ILE A 226 -10.15 18.55 -15.89
CA ILE A 226 -10.05 17.31 -15.08
C ILE A 226 -8.63 17.14 -14.54
N GLU A 227 -7.61 17.37 -15.37
CA GLU A 227 -6.22 17.35 -14.92
C GLU A 227 -5.92 18.50 -13.94
N ASP A 228 -6.54 19.66 -14.11
CA ASP A 228 -6.43 20.77 -13.16
C ASP A 228 -6.97 20.39 -11.77
N VAL A 229 -8.12 19.71 -11.68
CA VAL A 229 -8.66 19.20 -10.40
C VAL A 229 -7.69 18.20 -9.76
N LYS A 230 -7.13 17.29 -10.56
CA LYS A 230 -6.10 16.35 -10.07
C LYS A 230 -4.89 17.07 -9.51
N MET A 231 -4.39 18.09 -10.22
CA MET A 231 -3.27 18.91 -9.77
C MET A 231 -3.59 19.68 -8.48
N ALA A 232 -4.83 20.15 -8.32
CA ALA A 232 -5.29 20.77 -7.09
C ALA A 232 -5.23 19.79 -5.91
N PHE A 233 -5.71 18.56 -6.08
CA PHE A 233 -5.59 17.54 -5.03
C PHE A 233 -4.15 17.15 -4.71
N ASP A 234 -3.29 16.99 -5.73
CA ASP A 234 -1.88 16.65 -5.52
C ASP A 234 -1.11 17.74 -4.77
N ARG A 235 -1.49 19.01 -4.94
CA ARG A 235 -0.83 20.16 -4.29
C ARG A 235 -1.44 20.48 -2.92
N ASP A 236 -2.75 20.57 -2.86
CA ASP A 236 -3.50 21.19 -1.76
C ASP A 236 -4.22 20.16 -0.88
N GLY A 237 -4.31 18.90 -1.32
CA GLY A 237 -4.91 17.80 -0.56
C GLY A 237 -6.35 18.09 -0.19
N GLU A 238 -6.68 17.99 1.11
CA GLU A 238 -8.02 18.29 1.64
C GLU A 238 -8.45 19.76 1.46
N LYS A 239 -7.52 20.67 1.15
CA LYS A 239 -7.80 22.09 0.93
C LYS A 239 -8.07 22.43 -0.55
N ALA A 240 -8.07 21.45 -1.44
CA ALA A 240 -8.36 21.66 -2.85
C ALA A 240 -9.78 22.24 -3.04
N ASP A 241 -9.89 23.34 -3.77
CA ASP A 241 -11.18 23.95 -4.12
C ASP A 241 -11.75 23.25 -5.35
N ILE A 242 -12.84 22.49 -5.15
CA ILE A 242 -13.61 21.83 -6.22
C ILE A 242 -15.04 22.36 -6.30
N SER A 243 -15.29 23.55 -5.75
CA SER A 243 -16.62 24.14 -5.68
C SER A 243 -17.17 24.53 -7.04
N VAL A 244 -18.49 24.76 -7.10
CA VAL A 244 -19.18 25.26 -8.28
C VAL A 244 -18.59 26.57 -8.84
N ASN A 245 -18.00 27.42 -8.00
CA ASN A 245 -17.41 28.69 -8.44
C ASN A 245 -16.13 28.48 -9.25
N MET A 246 -15.39 27.41 -8.98
CA MET A 246 -14.16 27.06 -9.68
C MET A 246 -14.44 26.15 -10.88
N TYR A 247 -15.36 25.20 -10.71
CA TYR A 247 -15.71 24.22 -11.74
C TYR A 247 -17.23 24.14 -11.90
N GLU A 248 -17.78 24.92 -12.82
CA GLU A 248 -19.23 24.97 -13.07
C GLU A 248 -19.77 23.61 -13.57
N ASP A 249 -19.07 22.96 -14.51
CA ASP A 249 -19.47 21.68 -15.07
C ASP A 249 -19.16 20.51 -14.11
N ILE A 250 -20.22 19.83 -13.64
CA ILE A 250 -20.09 18.68 -12.74
C ILE A 250 -19.40 17.48 -13.40
N ASN A 251 -19.41 17.41 -14.73
CA ASN A 251 -18.74 16.33 -15.47
C ASN A 251 -17.21 16.41 -15.35
N ILE A 252 -16.68 17.56 -14.93
CA ILE A 252 -15.27 17.70 -14.55
C ILE A 252 -15.00 16.94 -13.26
N ILE A 253 -15.85 17.09 -12.24
CA ILE A 253 -15.67 16.41 -10.94
C ILE A 253 -15.90 14.90 -11.06
N THR A 254 -16.92 14.47 -11.82
CA THR A 254 -17.08 13.03 -12.12
C THR A 254 -15.91 12.49 -12.94
N GLY A 255 -15.38 13.29 -13.86
CA GLY A 255 -14.16 13.01 -14.62
C GLY A 255 -12.94 12.80 -13.71
N ALA A 256 -12.72 13.71 -12.76
CA ALA A 256 -11.62 13.66 -11.80
C ALA A 256 -11.73 12.45 -10.86
N LEU A 257 -12.94 12.11 -10.40
CA LEU A 257 -13.18 10.91 -9.61
C LEU A 257 -12.90 9.62 -10.40
N LYS A 258 -13.36 9.55 -11.66
CA LYS A 258 -13.04 8.43 -12.57
C LYS A 258 -11.53 8.32 -12.80
N LEU A 259 -10.87 9.46 -13.04
CA LEU A 259 -9.42 9.53 -13.23
C LEU A 259 -8.67 9.02 -11.99
N TYR A 260 -9.13 9.37 -10.78
CA TYR A 260 -8.50 8.92 -9.54
C TYR A 260 -8.42 7.40 -9.47
N PHE A 261 -9.54 6.70 -9.70
CA PHE A 261 -9.56 5.23 -9.69
C PHE A 261 -8.73 4.61 -10.82
N ARG A 262 -8.68 5.27 -11.98
CA ARG A 262 -7.86 4.82 -13.11
C ARG A 262 -6.36 4.93 -12.85
N ASP A 263 -5.95 5.95 -12.11
CA ASP A 263 -4.55 6.23 -11.82
C ASP A 263 -4.00 5.41 -10.65
N LEU A 264 -4.84 4.66 -9.91
CA LEU A 264 -4.39 3.81 -8.81
C LEU A 264 -3.40 2.74 -9.31
N PRO A 265 -2.22 2.58 -8.66
CA PRO A 265 -1.27 1.52 -9.00
C PRO A 265 -1.86 0.11 -8.86
N ILE A 266 -2.71 -0.08 -7.85
CA ILE A 266 -3.50 -1.29 -7.64
C ILE A 266 -4.97 -0.88 -7.81
N PRO A 267 -5.71 -1.50 -8.75
CA PRO A 267 -7.11 -1.14 -8.99
C PRO A 267 -7.96 -1.34 -7.73
N LEU A 268 -9.06 -0.59 -7.64
CA LEU A 268 -9.99 -0.64 -6.49
C LEU A 268 -10.44 -2.08 -6.19
N ILE A 269 -10.79 -2.84 -7.23
CA ILE A 269 -10.88 -4.30 -7.17
C ILE A 269 -9.48 -4.85 -7.46
N THR A 270 -8.82 -5.41 -6.44
CA THR A 270 -7.41 -5.83 -6.55
C THR A 270 -7.24 -7.02 -7.51
N TYR A 271 -6.02 -7.16 -8.06
CA TYR A 271 -5.69 -8.28 -8.95
C TYR A 271 -5.89 -9.64 -8.30
N ASP A 272 -5.60 -9.75 -7.00
CA ASP A 272 -5.76 -11.01 -6.25
C ASP A 272 -7.24 -11.40 -6.08
N ALA A 273 -8.12 -10.41 -5.91
CA ALA A 273 -9.56 -10.66 -5.77
C ALA A 273 -10.27 -10.83 -7.12
N TYR A 274 -9.72 -10.26 -8.20
CA TYR A 274 -10.33 -10.22 -9.53
C TYR A 274 -10.86 -11.56 -10.05
N PRO A 275 -10.14 -12.70 -9.97
CA PRO A 275 -10.64 -13.99 -10.43
C PRO A 275 -11.98 -14.39 -9.79
N LYS A 276 -12.15 -14.17 -8.48
CA LYS A 276 -13.40 -14.47 -7.78
C LYS A 276 -14.55 -13.53 -8.16
N PHE A 277 -14.25 -12.25 -8.41
CA PHE A 277 -15.26 -11.33 -8.96
C PHE A 277 -15.77 -11.80 -10.32
N ILE A 278 -14.88 -12.25 -11.21
CA ILE A 278 -15.28 -12.78 -12.53
C ILE A 278 -16.04 -14.10 -12.42
N GLU A 279 -15.68 -14.96 -11.48
CA GLU A 279 -16.41 -16.18 -11.17
C GLU A 279 -17.86 -15.85 -10.78
N SER A 280 -18.06 -14.92 -9.83
CA SER A 280 -19.41 -14.50 -9.41
C SER A 280 -20.27 -13.98 -10.57
N ALA A 281 -19.67 -13.28 -11.52
CA ALA A 281 -20.39 -12.72 -12.67
C ALA A 281 -20.80 -13.77 -13.71
N LYS A 282 -20.18 -14.96 -13.72
CA LYS A 282 -20.51 -16.07 -14.63
C LYS A 282 -21.56 -17.01 -14.04
N THR A 283 -21.79 -16.96 -12.75
CA THR A 283 -22.79 -17.79 -12.06
C THR A 283 -24.21 -17.37 -12.44
N THR A 284 -25.03 -18.34 -12.84
CA THR A 284 -26.41 -18.10 -13.30
C THR A 284 -27.40 -18.02 -12.13
N ASP A 285 -27.13 -18.77 -11.05
CA ASP A 285 -27.98 -18.76 -9.86
C ASP A 285 -27.77 -17.45 -9.07
N PRO A 286 -28.83 -16.66 -8.82
CA PRO A 286 -28.68 -15.36 -8.15
C PRO A 286 -28.21 -15.45 -6.70
N ASP A 287 -28.60 -16.49 -5.96
CA ASP A 287 -28.24 -16.65 -4.56
C ASP A 287 -26.77 -17.06 -4.44
N GLU A 288 -26.35 -18.04 -5.24
CA GLU A 288 -24.95 -18.45 -5.35
C GLU A 288 -24.04 -17.32 -5.87
N GLN A 289 -24.51 -16.54 -6.86
CA GLN A 289 -23.80 -15.35 -7.34
C GLN A 289 -23.52 -14.35 -6.22
N LEU A 290 -24.52 -14.09 -5.36
CA LEU A 290 -24.37 -13.18 -4.23
C LEU A 290 -23.41 -13.72 -3.17
N GLU A 291 -23.44 -15.02 -2.90
CA GLU A 291 -22.49 -15.65 -1.97
C GLU A 291 -21.05 -15.56 -2.47
N ILE A 292 -20.79 -15.89 -3.73
CA ILE A 292 -19.44 -15.81 -4.32
C ILE A 292 -18.95 -14.36 -4.35
N LEU A 293 -19.82 -13.41 -4.70
CA LEU A 293 -19.48 -11.98 -4.69
C LEU A 293 -19.13 -11.50 -3.27
N HIS A 294 -19.85 -11.98 -2.25
CA HIS A 294 -19.56 -11.67 -0.85
C HIS A 294 -18.20 -12.23 -0.41
N GLU A 295 -17.85 -13.45 -0.83
CA GLU A 295 -16.53 -14.03 -0.58
C GLU A 295 -15.41 -13.29 -1.33
N ALA A 296 -15.68 -12.76 -2.52
CA ALA A 296 -14.73 -11.94 -3.25
C ALA A 296 -14.44 -10.60 -2.53
N LEU A 297 -15.47 -9.98 -1.94
CA LEU A 297 -15.31 -8.74 -1.15
C LEU A 297 -14.44 -8.95 0.09
N LYS A 298 -14.47 -10.13 0.72
CA LYS A 298 -13.63 -10.46 1.88
C LYS A 298 -12.14 -10.56 1.54
N LEU A 299 -11.79 -10.77 0.27
CA LEU A 299 -10.40 -10.79 -0.18
C LEU A 299 -9.80 -9.39 -0.36
N LEU A 300 -10.63 -8.35 -0.45
CA LEU A 300 -10.13 -7.00 -0.66
C LEU A 300 -9.45 -6.47 0.62
N PRO A 301 -8.33 -5.73 0.47
CA PRO A 301 -7.74 -5.01 1.59
C PRO A 301 -8.75 -4.02 2.20
N PRO A 302 -8.68 -3.72 3.51
CA PRO A 302 -9.66 -2.88 4.19
C PRO A 302 -9.89 -1.51 3.53
N ALA A 303 -8.82 -0.85 3.07
CA ALA A 303 -8.90 0.44 2.38
C ALA A 303 -9.66 0.34 1.05
N HIS A 304 -9.48 -0.75 0.30
CA HIS A 304 -10.17 -1.01 -0.96
C HIS A 304 -11.65 -1.33 -0.72
N CYS A 305 -11.93 -2.20 0.24
CA CYS A 305 -13.30 -2.60 0.58
C CYS A 305 -14.14 -1.41 1.06
N GLU A 306 -13.61 -0.59 1.96
CA GLU A 306 -14.33 0.57 2.50
C GLU A 306 -14.53 1.67 1.44
N THR A 307 -13.54 1.88 0.56
CA THR A 307 -13.66 2.82 -0.57
C THR A 307 -14.70 2.33 -1.59
N LEU A 308 -14.70 1.03 -1.91
CA LEU A 308 -15.68 0.42 -2.81
C LEU A 308 -17.09 0.50 -2.23
N ARG A 309 -17.26 0.19 -0.94
CA ARG A 309 -18.54 0.28 -0.24
C ARG A 309 -19.15 1.68 -0.36
N TYR A 310 -18.34 2.71 -0.12
CA TYR A 310 -18.80 4.11 -0.21
C TYR A 310 -19.13 4.52 -1.64
N LEU A 311 -18.29 4.14 -2.61
CA LEU A 311 -18.56 4.40 -4.03
C LEU A 311 -19.85 3.72 -4.51
N MET A 312 -20.07 2.44 -4.16
CA MET A 312 -21.28 1.71 -4.56
C MET A 312 -22.54 2.29 -3.90
N ALA A 313 -22.45 2.77 -2.66
CA ALA A 313 -23.56 3.45 -2.00
C ALA A 313 -23.94 4.75 -2.71
N HIS A 314 -22.95 5.53 -3.16
CA HIS A 314 -23.15 6.73 -3.96
C HIS A 314 -23.78 6.42 -5.33
N LEU A 315 -23.23 5.45 -6.08
CA LEU A 315 -23.74 5.10 -7.40
C LEU A 315 -25.14 4.47 -7.39
N LYS A 316 -25.60 3.98 -6.24
CA LYS A 316 -26.94 3.43 -6.07
C LYS A 316 -28.01 4.50 -5.84
N ARG A 317 -27.61 5.68 -5.38
CA ARG A 317 -28.49 6.78 -4.99
C ARG A 317 -29.16 7.41 -6.20
#